data_AF-A0A849SKZ3-F1
#
_entry.id   AF-A0A849SKZ3-F1
#
_cell.length_a   1.000
_cell.length_b   1.000
_cell.length_c   1.000
_cell.angle_alpha   90.00
_cell.angle_beta   90.00
_cell.angle_gamma   90.00
#
_symmetry.space_group_name_H-M   'P 1'
#
loop_
_entity.id
_entity.type
_entity.pdbx_description
1 polymer ?
#
loop_
_entity_poly.entity_id
_entity_poly.type
_entity_poly.pdbx_seq_one_letter_code
_entity_poly.pdbx_strand_id
1 'polypeptide(L)'
;MTLTIALATARQRFTSPFRLVLLAFTFLPWHLGALLSHQFQVSSEVMLFGFILTAGVIGQEVSSGVLQLVFARPVKRWEYVIGRWLGVALPASALAIVFVLSLAGVVSLSGGALEWKSVMRALLEAPFRVFGISAVLLMFSAAVKGLGDLAVWAMVGIVGGIVGGFGGSRGWKWLARAAEELGNFLSPCLSWSGPFSGGTWPLQDAVAWCSTVAICLTIAIVLVNRKELSYGST
;
A
#
# COMPACT_ATOMS: atom_id res chain seq x y z
N MET A 1 16.17 8.11 15.44
CA MET A 1 16.59 8.11 14.01
C MET A 1 15.49 7.68 13.04
N THR A 2 14.58 6.77 13.43
CA THR A 2 13.46 6.34 12.57
C THR A 2 12.60 7.51 12.06
N LEU A 3 12.22 8.45 12.94
CA LEU A 3 11.40 9.60 12.58
C LEU A 3 12.09 10.53 11.56
N THR A 4 13.39 10.76 11.71
CA THR A 4 14.15 11.60 10.77
C THR A 4 14.22 10.97 9.38
N ILE A 5 14.35 9.64 9.29
CA ILE A 5 14.32 8.90 8.03
C ILE A 5 12.92 8.98 7.41
N ALA A 6 11.87 8.83 8.22
CA ALA A 6 10.49 8.93 7.77
C ALA A 6 10.18 10.31 7.19
N LEU A 7 10.54 11.39 7.89
CA LEU A 7 10.32 12.76 7.43
C LEU A 7 11.11 13.07 6.15
N ALA A 8 12.38 12.65 6.08
CA ALA A 8 13.19 12.83 4.88
C ALA A 8 12.58 12.09 3.67
N THR A 9 12.11 10.87 3.89
CA THR A 9 11.44 10.05 2.85
C THR A 9 10.15 10.72 2.37
N ALA A 10 9.30 11.16 3.30
CA ALA A 10 8.06 11.85 2.97
C ALA A 10 8.35 13.08 2.11
N ARG A 11 9.29 13.92 2.55
CA ARG A 11 9.71 15.13 1.82
C ARG A 11 10.18 14.79 0.41
N GLN A 12 11.08 13.80 0.27
CA GLN A 12 11.59 13.36 -1.03
C GLN A 12 10.47 12.92 -1.98
N ARG A 13 9.45 12.22 -1.46
CA ARG A 13 8.33 11.76 -2.29
C ARG A 13 7.41 12.90 -2.72
N PHE A 14 7.14 13.87 -1.85
CA PHE A 14 6.32 15.04 -2.20
C PHE A 14 7.04 16.06 -3.09
N THR A 15 8.37 16.10 -3.09
CA THR A 15 9.12 16.99 -3.99
C THR A 15 9.19 16.49 -5.44
N SER A 16 8.77 15.26 -5.72
CA SER A 16 8.81 14.71 -7.07
C SER A 16 7.62 15.21 -7.90
N PRO A 17 7.83 16.03 -8.95
CA PRO A 17 6.73 16.60 -9.73
C PRO A 17 5.89 15.51 -10.40
N PHE A 18 6.55 14.45 -10.88
CA PHE A 18 5.86 13.30 -11.47
C PHE A 18 4.87 12.65 -10.50
N ARG A 19 5.24 12.48 -9.22
CA ARG A 19 4.34 11.91 -8.21
C ARG A 19 3.17 12.83 -7.89
N LEU A 20 3.42 14.13 -7.81
CA LEU A 20 2.35 15.11 -7.60
C LEU A 20 1.32 15.09 -8.74
N VAL A 21 1.78 14.98 -9.99
CA VAL A 21 0.90 14.82 -11.15
C VAL A 21 0.10 13.52 -11.08
N LEU A 22 0.73 12.39 -10.74
CA LEU A 22 0.03 11.13 -10.56
C LEU A 22 -1.00 11.17 -9.42
N LEU A 23 -0.66 11.82 -8.31
CA LEU A 23 -1.57 12.03 -7.20
C LEU A 23 -2.77 12.87 -7.66
N ALA A 24 -2.56 14.01 -8.32
CA ALA A 24 -3.64 14.82 -8.86
C ALA A 24 -4.52 14.05 -9.86
N PHE A 25 -3.91 13.26 -10.74
CA PHE A 25 -4.61 12.40 -11.69
C PHE A 25 -5.41 11.30 -11.00
N THR A 26 -5.00 10.84 -9.81
CA THR A 26 -5.76 9.86 -9.03
C THR A 26 -7.04 10.47 -8.46
N PHE A 27 -7.04 11.77 -8.12
CA PHE A 27 -8.23 12.43 -7.61
C PHE A 27 -9.28 12.65 -8.71
N LEU A 28 -8.88 13.19 -9.87
CA LEU A 28 -9.80 13.77 -10.85
C LEU A 28 -10.90 12.81 -11.38
N PRO A 29 -10.59 11.59 -11.88
CA PRO A 29 -11.61 10.72 -12.48
C PRO A 29 -12.69 10.31 -11.48
N TRP A 30 -12.30 10.06 -10.23
CA TRP A 30 -13.24 9.61 -9.20
C TRP A 30 -14.15 10.72 -8.70
N HIS A 31 -13.64 11.95 -8.61
CA HIS A 31 -14.46 13.10 -8.25
C HIS A 31 -15.44 13.44 -9.38
N LEU A 32 -15.01 13.36 -10.65
CA LEU A 32 -15.91 13.51 -11.79
C LEU A 32 -16.98 12.40 -11.82
N GLY A 33 -16.59 11.15 -11.58
CA GLY A 33 -17.53 10.04 -11.49
C GLY A 33 -18.56 10.22 -10.37
N ALA A 34 -18.14 10.66 -9.19
CA ALA A 34 -19.04 10.96 -8.07
C ALA A 34 -19.96 12.14 -8.36
N LEU A 35 -19.46 13.18 -9.05
CA LEU A 35 -20.26 14.33 -9.46
C LEU A 35 -21.36 13.92 -10.46
N LEU A 36 -21.05 13.03 -11.41
CA LEU A 36 -21.99 12.58 -12.45
C LEU A 36 -22.99 11.53 -11.93
N SER A 37 -22.55 10.64 -11.05
CA SER A 37 -23.38 9.55 -10.53
C SER A 37 -24.20 9.93 -9.31
N HIS A 38 -23.83 11.02 -8.61
CA HIS A 38 -24.39 11.41 -7.31
C HIS A 38 -24.32 10.30 -6.25
N GLN A 39 -23.42 9.33 -6.42
CA GLN A 39 -23.24 8.21 -5.50
C GLN A 39 -21.87 8.25 -4.86
N PHE A 40 -21.84 7.97 -3.56
CA PHE A 40 -20.60 7.73 -2.83
C PHE A 40 -20.18 6.27 -3.01
N GLN A 41 -19.08 6.05 -3.70
CA GLN A 41 -18.45 4.75 -3.82
C GLN A 41 -16.94 4.91 -3.59
N VAL A 42 -16.44 4.31 -2.52
CA VAL A 42 -15.01 4.16 -2.25
C VAL A 42 -14.73 2.68 -2.27
N SER A 43 -13.91 2.24 -3.21
CA SER A 43 -13.55 0.85 -3.39
C SER A 43 -12.04 0.69 -3.18
N SER A 44 -11.32 0.48 -4.26
CA SER A 44 -9.91 0.08 -4.30
C SER A 44 -8.95 1.23 -4.58
N GLU A 45 -9.48 2.42 -4.84
CA GLU A 45 -8.76 3.53 -5.47
C GLU A 45 -7.73 4.15 -4.53
N VAL A 46 -8.02 4.13 -3.22
CA VAL A 46 -7.12 4.60 -2.16
C VAL A 46 -5.79 3.86 -2.14
N MET A 47 -5.70 2.64 -2.71
CA MET A 47 -4.43 1.92 -2.85
C MET A 47 -3.44 2.64 -3.75
N LEU A 48 -3.91 3.44 -4.71
CA LEU A 48 -3.07 4.18 -5.64
C LEU A 48 -2.14 5.15 -4.90
N PHE A 49 -2.58 5.73 -3.77
CA PHE A 49 -1.70 6.55 -2.93
C PHE A 49 -0.53 5.75 -2.35
N GLY A 50 -0.81 4.52 -1.89
CA GLY A 50 0.21 3.59 -1.45
C GLY A 50 1.18 3.22 -2.57
N PHE A 51 0.69 2.90 -3.77
CA PHE A 51 1.53 2.62 -4.94
C PHE A 51 2.43 3.80 -5.30
N ILE A 52 1.85 4.99 -5.49
CA ILE A 52 2.57 6.18 -5.96
C ILE A 52 3.67 6.60 -4.98
N LEU A 53 3.40 6.56 -3.66
CA LEU A 53 4.39 6.98 -2.67
C LEU A 53 5.43 5.88 -2.37
N THR A 54 5.03 4.61 -2.38
CA THR A 54 5.92 3.50 -1.98
C THR A 54 6.77 2.94 -3.12
N ALA A 55 6.33 3.09 -4.38
CA ALA A 55 7.07 2.58 -5.53
C ALA A 55 8.53 3.03 -5.52
N GLY A 56 9.44 2.07 -5.62
CA GLY A 56 10.88 2.24 -5.67
C GLY A 56 11.50 2.89 -4.42
N VAL A 57 10.89 2.81 -3.23
CA VAL A 57 11.46 3.42 -2.01
C VAL A 57 12.86 2.89 -1.68
N ILE A 58 13.04 1.57 -1.74
CA ILE A 58 14.34 0.95 -1.47
C ILE A 58 15.05 0.63 -2.78
N GLY A 59 14.31 0.17 -3.79
CA GLY A 59 14.87 -0.25 -5.07
C GLY A 59 15.68 0.83 -5.78
N GLN A 60 15.24 2.09 -5.74
CA GLN A 60 15.97 3.21 -6.35
C GLN A 60 17.28 3.51 -5.64
N GLU A 61 17.32 3.44 -4.31
CA GLU A 61 18.53 3.72 -3.51
C GLU A 61 19.58 2.63 -3.63
N VAL A 62 19.13 1.38 -3.78
CA VAL A 62 20.01 0.26 -4.12
C VAL A 62 20.59 0.44 -5.51
N SER A 63 19.80 0.91 -6.47
CA SER A 63 20.25 1.10 -7.86
C SER A 63 21.21 2.27 -8.01
N SER A 64 21.09 3.32 -7.18
CA SER A 64 21.95 4.50 -7.21
C SER A 64 23.20 4.39 -6.33
N GLY A 65 23.33 3.31 -5.55
CA GLY A 65 24.42 3.13 -4.59
C GLY A 65 24.30 4.00 -3.32
N VAL A 66 23.27 4.85 -3.22
CA VAL A 66 23.04 5.73 -2.06
C VAL A 66 22.86 4.93 -0.77
N LEU A 67 22.34 3.70 -0.86
CA LEU A 67 22.15 2.84 0.31
C LEU A 67 23.45 2.62 1.11
N GLN A 68 24.60 2.52 0.43
CA GLN A 68 25.91 2.32 1.07
C GLN A 68 26.34 3.56 1.86
N LEU A 69 26.06 4.76 1.32
CA LEU A 69 26.36 6.02 2.00
C LEU A 69 25.49 6.21 3.25
N VAL A 70 24.25 5.72 3.23
CA VAL A 70 23.35 5.77 4.39
C VAL A 70 23.88 4.88 5.52
N PHE A 71 24.36 3.67 5.19
CA PHE A 71 24.86 2.71 6.17
C PHE A 71 26.32 2.93 6.60
N ALA A 72 27.02 3.90 6.02
CA ALA A 72 28.27 4.42 6.60
C ALA A 72 28.06 5.08 7.98
N ARG A 73 26.81 5.42 8.32
CA ARG A 73 26.42 5.90 9.65
C ARG A 73 25.85 4.75 10.49
N PRO A 74 25.93 4.80 11.83
CA PRO A 74 25.45 3.74 12.72
C PRO A 74 23.92 3.73 12.82
N VAL A 75 23.22 3.48 11.71
CA VAL A 75 21.77 3.33 11.64
C VAL A 75 21.44 1.85 11.61
N LYS A 76 20.59 1.39 12.53
CA LYS A 76 20.14 -0.02 12.50
C LYS A 76 19.27 -0.25 11.28
N ARG A 77 19.45 -1.37 10.60
CA ARG A 77 18.75 -1.66 9.33
C ARG A 77 17.23 -1.77 9.49
N TRP A 78 16.75 -2.27 10.64
CA TRP A 78 15.32 -2.25 10.96
C TRP A 78 14.78 -0.83 11.15
N GLU A 79 15.55 0.09 11.75
CA GLU A 79 15.17 1.51 11.89
C GLU A 79 15.07 2.17 10.52
N TYR A 80 15.97 1.82 9.60
CA TYR A 80 15.90 2.26 8.21
C TYR A 80 14.62 1.78 7.52
N VAL A 81 14.34 0.46 7.54
CA VAL A 81 13.15 -0.10 6.86
C VAL A 81 11.85 0.45 7.47
N ILE A 82 11.72 0.47 8.79
CA ILE A 82 10.53 1.03 9.46
C ILE A 82 10.41 2.53 9.19
N GLY A 83 11.53 3.27 9.21
CA GLY A 83 11.53 4.70 8.88
C GLY A 83 11.06 4.96 7.46
N ARG A 84 11.54 4.16 6.49
CA ARG A 84 11.09 4.23 5.09
C ARG A 84 9.62 3.89 4.93
N TRP A 85 9.14 2.83 5.59
CA TRP A 85 7.74 2.43 5.58
C TRP A 85 6.84 3.55 6.13
N LEU A 86 7.13 4.04 7.34
CA LEU A 86 6.35 5.12 7.97
C LEU A 86 6.39 6.41 7.15
N GLY A 87 7.55 6.72 6.54
CA GLY A 87 7.73 7.90 5.71
C GLY A 87 6.88 7.93 4.44
N VAL A 88 6.33 6.80 4.01
CA VAL A 88 5.39 6.74 2.88
C VAL A 88 3.97 6.36 3.31
N ALA A 89 3.81 5.45 4.27
CA ALA A 89 2.51 4.96 4.72
C ALA A 89 1.70 6.03 5.44
N LEU A 90 2.32 6.83 6.32
CA LEU A 90 1.63 7.92 7.02
C LEU A 90 1.08 8.99 6.07
N PRO A 91 1.91 9.60 5.18
CA PRO A 91 1.39 10.60 4.26
C PRO A 91 0.41 10.02 3.24
N ALA A 92 0.62 8.79 2.76
CA ALA A 92 -0.33 8.15 1.86
C ALA A 92 -1.68 7.90 2.55
N SER A 93 -1.68 7.56 3.84
CA SER A 93 -2.91 7.39 4.62
C SER A 93 -3.63 8.72 4.86
N ALA A 94 -2.89 9.79 5.15
CA ALA A 94 -3.47 11.13 5.24
C ALA A 94 -4.12 11.56 3.91
N LEU A 95 -3.46 11.31 2.78
CA LEU A 95 -4.04 11.55 1.45
C LEU A 95 -5.29 10.71 1.19
N ALA A 96 -5.29 9.44 1.62
CA ALA A 96 -6.44 8.56 1.49
C ALA A 96 -7.64 9.05 2.30
N ILE A 97 -7.42 9.54 3.53
CA ILE A 97 -8.46 10.19 4.36
C ILE A 97 -8.99 11.44 3.65
N VAL A 98 -8.10 12.31 3.18
CA VAL A 98 -8.49 13.53 2.45
C VAL A 98 -9.31 13.19 1.22
N PHE A 99 -8.92 12.16 0.46
CA PHE A 99 -9.66 11.68 -0.71
C PHE A 99 -11.06 11.21 -0.36
N VAL A 100 -11.23 10.42 0.71
CA VAL A 100 -12.55 9.94 1.14
C VAL A 100 -13.43 11.12 1.59
N LEU A 101 -12.88 12.05 2.36
CA LEU A 101 -13.60 13.25 2.81
C LEU A 101 -13.98 14.17 1.65
N SER A 102 -13.08 14.39 0.70
CA SER A 102 -13.35 15.22 -0.48
C SER A 102 -14.41 14.59 -1.37
N LEU A 103 -14.38 13.27 -1.56
CA LEU A 103 -15.40 12.55 -2.32
C LEU A 103 -16.77 12.66 -1.66
N ALA A 104 -16.85 12.44 -0.34
CA ALA A 104 -18.09 12.64 0.43
C ALA A 104 -18.59 14.09 0.32
N GLY A 105 -17.68 15.07 0.37
CA GLY A 105 -18.00 16.48 0.17
C GLY A 105 -18.59 16.76 -1.22
N VAL A 106 -18.00 16.24 -2.29
CA VAL A 106 -18.53 16.39 -3.66
C VAL A 106 -19.94 15.80 -3.78
N VAL A 107 -20.16 14.58 -3.27
CA VAL A 107 -21.49 13.94 -3.30
C VAL A 107 -22.51 14.73 -2.49
N SER A 108 -22.13 15.24 -1.32
CA SER A 108 -23.01 16.05 -0.49
C SER A 108 -23.38 17.38 -1.16
N LEU A 109 -22.43 18.02 -1.85
CA LEU A 109 -22.66 19.28 -2.55
C LEU A 109 -23.45 19.10 -3.85
N SER A 110 -23.35 17.93 -4.49
CA SER A 110 -24.11 17.60 -5.70
C SER A 110 -25.55 17.14 -5.42
N GLY A 111 -26.00 17.17 -4.17
CA GLY A 111 -27.34 16.71 -3.77
C GLY A 111 -27.49 15.19 -3.78
N GLY A 112 -26.40 14.44 -3.79
CA GLY A 112 -26.39 12.98 -3.79
C GLY A 112 -26.75 12.38 -2.43
N ALA A 113 -27.15 11.10 -2.47
CA ALA A 113 -27.47 10.34 -1.27
C ALA A 113 -26.18 9.90 -0.56
N LEU A 114 -25.88 10.54 0.57
CA LEU A 114 -24.72 10.20 1.40
C LEU A 114 -25.13 9.27 2.54
N GLU A 115 -24.71 8.01 2.47
CA GLU A 115 -24.84 7.09 3.60
C GLU A 115 -23.66 7.26 4.56
N TRP A 116 -23.87 7.89 5.72
CA TRP A 116 -22.76 8.18 6.64
C TRP A 116 -22.02 6.92 7.13
N LYS A 117 -22.72 5.78 7.21
CA LYS A 117 -22.10 4.49 7.55
C LYS A 117 -21.05 4.06 6.54
N SER A 118 -21.28 4.28 5.25
CA SER A 118 -20.31 3.93 4.21
C SER A 118 -19.11 4.87 4.22
N VAL A 119 -19.32 6.15 4.49
CA VAL A 119 -18.24 7.14 4.68
C VAL A 119 -17.36 6.78 5.87
N MET A 120 -17.96 6.47 7.03
CA MET A 120 -17.21 6.08 8.23
C MET A 120 -16.43 4.78 8.00
N ARG A 121 -17.03 3.79 7.34
CA ARG A 121 -16.32 2.56 6.96
C ARG A 121 -15.13 2.88 6.06
N ALA A 122 -15.31 3.69 5.03
CA ALA A 122 -14.24 4.06 4.11
C ALA A 122 -13.10 4.82 4.82
N LEU A 123 -13.42 5.74 5.75
CA LEU A 123 -12.41 6.46 6.54
C LEU A 123 -11.60 5.54 7.45
N LEU A 124 -12.24 4.50 7.98
CA LEU A 124 -11.56 3.50 8.81
C LEU A 124 -10.74 2.54 7.96
N GLU A 125 -11.24 2.08 6.81
CA GLU A 125 -10.56 1.09 5.96
C GLU A 125 -9.37 1.68 5.18
N ALA A 126 -9.50 2.92 4.70
CA ALA A 126 -8.53 3.53 3.80
C ALA A 126 -7.10 3.60 4.36
N PRO A 127 -6.86 4.04 5.61
CA PRO A 127 -5.52 4.05 6.19
C PRO A 127 -4.91 2.64 6.27
N PHE A 128 -5.64 1.63 6.79
CA PHE A 128 -5.09 0.28 6.93
C PHE A 128 -4.75 -0.35 5.58
N ARG A 129 -5.58 -0.10 4.56
CA ARG A 129 -5.32 -0.56 3.20
C ARG A 129 -4.03 0.04 2.64
N VAL A 130 -3.81 1.34 2.86
CA VAL A 130 -2.59 2.04 2.42
C VAL A 130 -1.35 1.60 3.21
N PHE A 131 -1.45 1.47 4.53
CA PHE A 131 -0.36 0.96 5.37
C PHE A 131 0.06 -0.45 4.95
N GLY A 132 -0.94 -1.31 4.70
CA GLY A 132 -0.77 -2.67 4.27
C GLY A 132 -0.07 -2.76 2.90
N ILE A 133 -0.60 -2.09 1.87
CA ILE A 133 0.02 -2.12 0.53
C ILE A 133 1.42 -1.52 0.54
N SER A 134 1.67 -0.49 1.35
CA SER A 134 3.01 0.06 1.52
C SER A 134 3.99 -0.97 2.10
N ALA A 135 3.58 -1.84 3.02
CA ALA A 135 4.45 -2.90 3.55
C ALA A 135 4.81 -3.92 2.46
N VAL A 136 3.81 -4.37 1.68
CA VAL A 136 4.00 -5.32 0.56
C VAL A 136 4.93 -4.75 -0.50
N LEU A 137 4.71 -3.50 -0.92
CA LEU A 137 5.55 -2.85 -1.92
C LEU A 137 6.97 -2.62 -1.42
N LEU A 138 7.14 -2.25 -0.14
CA LEU A 138 8.46 -2.08 0.44
C LEU A 138 9.25 -3.40 0.44
N MET A 139 8.58 -4.53 0.72
CA MET A 139 9.17 -5.86 0.59
C MET A 139 9.65 -6.13 -0.84
N PHE A 140 8.83 -5.86 -1.86
CA PHE A 140 9.24 -6.01 -3.25
C PHE A 140 10.34 -5.02 -3.66
N SER A 141 10.30 -3.79 -3.13
CA SER A 141 11.34 -2.76 -3.32
C SER A 141 12.68 -3.18 -2.71
N ALA A 142 12.65 -3.92 -1.61
CA ALA A 142 13.83 -4.52 -1.01
C ALA A 142 14.35 -5.71 -1.85
N ALA A 143 13.49 -6.42 -2.58
CA ALA A 143 13.89 -7.53 -3.44
C ALA A 143 14.49 -7.08 -4.78
N VAL A 144 13.87 -6.09 -5.43
CA VAL A 144 14.18 -5.68 -6.82
C VAL A 144 14.82 -4.29 -6.87
N LYS A 145 15.69 -4.04 -7.85
CA LYS A 145 16.29 -2.71 -8.09
C LYS A 145 15.33 -1.81 -8.86
N GLY A 146 15.45 -0.49 -8.67
CA GLY A 146 14.68 0.52 -9.40
C GLY A 146 13.18 0.52 -9.06
N LEU A 147 12.34 0.59 -10.10
CA LEU A 147 10.86 0.56 -10.03
C LEU A 147 10.28 -0.84 -10.33
N GLY A 148 11.13 -1.88 -10.31
CA GLY A 148 10.70 -3.25 -10.62
C GLY A 148 9.76 -3.86 -9.58
N ASP A 149 9.60 -3.23 -8.42
CA ASP A 149 8.67 -3.65 -7.36
C ASP A 149 7.20 -3.61 -7.80
N LEU A 150 6.81 -2.57 -8.53
CA LEU A 150 5.48 -2.48 -9.14
C LEU A 150 5.24 -3.57 -10.19
N ALA A 151 6.25 -3.86 -11.00
CA ALA A 151 6.17 -4.89 -12.03
C ALA A 151 6.01 -6.29 -11.40
N VAL A 152 6.76 -6.57 -10.33
CA VAL A 152 6.60 -7.82 -9.57
C VAL A 152 5.23 -7.90 -8.92
N TRP A 153 4.77 -6.84 -8.24
CA TRP A 153 3.43 -6.83 -7.64
C TRP A 153 2.34 -7.10 -8.69
N ALA A 154 2.40 -6.43 -9.84
CA ALA A 154 1.45 -6.61 -10.93
C ALA A 154 1.50 -8.02 -11.51
N MET A 155 2.70 -8.57 -11.72
CA MET A 155 2.88 -9.92 -12.24
C MET A 155 2.31 -10.98 -11.29
N VAL A 156 2.57 -10.86 -9.99
CA VAL A 156 2.01 -11.77 -8.98
C VAL A 156 0.49 -11.66 -8.94
N GLY A 157 -0.06 -10.45 -9.06
CA GLY A 157 -1.50 -10.22 -9.14
C GLY A 157 -2.15 -10.86 -10.38
N ILE A 158 -1.54 -10.69 -11.56
CA ILE A 158 -2.00 -11.28 -12.82
C ILE A 158 -1.97 -12.82 -12.74
N VAL A 159 -0.86 -13.38 -12.26
CA VAL A 159 -0.73 -14.84 -12.07
C VAL A 159 -1.79 -15.34 -11.09
N GLY A 160 -1.99 -14.64 -9.97
CA GLY A 160 -3.06 -14.95 -9.01
C GLY A 160 -4.44 -14.96 -9.65
N GLY A 161 -4.76 -13.95 -10.46
CA GLY A 161 -6.03 -13.86 -11.19
C GLY A 161 -6.23 -15.01 -12.18
N ILE A 162 -5.20 -15.36 -12.97
CA ILE A 162 -5.26 -16.50 -13.90
C ILE A 162 -5.47 -17.81 -13.16
N VAL A 163 -4.71 -18.03 -12.08
CA VAL A 163 -4.80 -19.23 -11.23
C VAL A 163 -6.18 -19.34 -10.58
N GLY A 164 -6.73 -18.23 -10.08
CA GLY A 164 -8.06 -18.17 -9.49
C GLY A 164 -9.17 -18.46 -10.51
N GLY A 165 -9.07 -17.87 -11.71
CA GLY A 165 -10.03 -18.12 -12.81
C GLY A 165 -10.00 -19.57 -13.29
N PHE A 166 -8.81 -20.15 -13.43
CA PHE A 166 -8.67 -21.57 -13.79
C PHE A 166 -9.20 -22.49 -12.68
N GLY A 167 -8.90 -22.17 -11.42
CA GLY A 167 -9.41 -22.91 -10.27
C GLY A 167 -10.94 -22.88 -10.16
N GLY A 168 -11.55 -21.71 -10.37
CA GLY A 168 -13.00 -21.55 -10.36
C GLY A 168 -13.68 -22.30 -11.50
N SER A 169 -13.20 -22.15 -12.73
CA SER A 169 -13.78 -22.81 -13.91
C SER A 169 -13.70 -24.33 -13.88
N ARG A 170 -12.64 -24.89 -13.29
CA ARG A 170 -12.46 -26.35 -13.13
C ARG A 170 -13.05 -26.91 -11.84
N GLY A 171 -13.62 -26.08 -10.97
CA GLY A 171 -14.13 -26.50 -9.66
C GLY A 171 -13.05 -26.90 -8.65
N TRP A 172 -11.78 -26.52 -8.88
CA TRP A 172 -10.67 -26.81 -7.99
C TRP A 172 -10.62 -25.82 -6.83
N LYS A 173 -11.37 -26.15 -5.77
CA LYS A 173 -11.54 -25.28 -4.58
C LYS A 173 -10.23 -24.85 -3.94
N TRP A 174 -9.23 -25.73 -3.88
CA TRP A 174 -7.94 -25.42 -3.27
C TRP A 174 -7.16 -24.36 -4.06
N LEU A 175 -7.25 -24.40 -5.40
CA LEU A 175 -6.54 -23.48 -6.28
C LEU A 175 -7.18 -22.08 -6.25
N ALA A 176 -8.52 -22.05 -6.25
CA ALA A 176 -9.27 -20.81 -6.06
C ALA A 176 -8.96 -20.17 -4.69
N ARG A 177 -8.90 -20.97 -3.62
CA ARG A 177 -8.51 -20.48 -2.29
C ARG A 177 -7.08 -19.95 -2.27
N ALA A 178 -6.12 -20.65 -2.89
CA ALA A 178 -4.73 -20.17 -2.95
C ALA A 178 -4.61 -18.81 -3.66
N ALA A 179 -5.38 -18.62 -4.74
CA ALA A 179 -5.43 -17.35 -5.45
C ALA A 179 -6.06 -16.23 -4.62
N GLU A 180 -7.12 -16.52 -3.87
CA GLU A 180 -7.76 -15.58 -2.94
C GLU A 180 -6.80 -15.16 -1.82
N GLU A 181 -6.13 -16.12 -1.18
CA GLU A 181 -5.13 -15.85 -0.13
C GLU A 181 -3.96 -15.02 -0.69
N LEU A 182 -3.52 -15.30 -1.92
CA LEU A 182 -2.50 -14.50 -2.60
C LEU A 182 -2.99 -13.06 -2.86
N GLY A 183 -4.25 -12.89 -3.26
CA GLY A 183 -4.88 -11.57 -3.42
C GLY A 183 -4.94 -10.81 -2.11
N ASN A 184 -5.37 -11.46 -1.03
CA ASN A 184 -5.43 -10.90 0.32
C ASN A 184 -4.04 -10.53 0.85
N PHE A 185 -3.01 -11.32 0.52
CA PHE A 185 -1.62 -11.02 0.85
C PHE A 185 -1.08 -9.82 0.07
N LEU A 186 -1.40 -9.70 -1.22
CA LEU A 186 -0.97 -8.59 -2.08
C LEU A 186 -1.71 -7.28 -1.80
N SER A 187 -2.95 -7.36 -1.33
CA SER A 187 -3.82 -6.22 -1.01
C SER A 187 -4.41 -6.38 0.40
N PRO A 188 -3.57 -6.35 1.44
CA PRO A 188 -4.03 -6.52 2.80
C PRO A 188 -4.98 -5.39 3.19
N CYS A 189 -6.21 -5.75 3.54
CA CYS A 189 -7.24 -4.82 3.96
C CYS A 189 -7.87 -5.32 5.26
N LEU A 190 -8.08 -4.39 6.19
CA LEU A 190 -8.86 -4.66 7.38
C LEU A 190 -10.31 -4.26 7.08
N SER A 191 -11.20 -5.23 6.89
CA SER A 191 -12.62 -4.93 6.67
C SER A 191 -13.26 -4.48 7.97
N TRP A 192 -13.87 -3.30 7.95
CA TRP A 192 -14.66 -2.81 9.08
C TRP A 192 -16.15 -3.14 8.89
N SER A 193 -16.52 -4.01 7.95
CA SER A 193 -17.91 -4.30 7.61
C SER A 193 -18.75 -4.82 8.78
N GLY A 194 -18.20 -5.72 9.61
CA GLY A 194 -18.90 -6.38 10.72
C GLY A 194 -19.51 -5.42 11.76
N PRO A 195 -18.71 -4.54 12.41
CA PRO A 195 -19.24 -3.61 13.41
C PRO A 195 -20.37 -2.71 12.90
N PHE A 196 -20.37 -2.34 11.62
CA PHE A 196 -21.42 -1.49 11.03
C PHE A 196 -22.69 -2.25 10.61
N SER A 197 -22.62 -3.59 10.48
CA SER A 197 -23.76 -4.46 10.16
C SER A 197 -24.35 -5.18 11.38
N GLY A 198 -23.87 -4.89 12.60
CA GLY A 198 -24.28 -5.58 13.83
C GLY A 198 -23.59 -6.94 14.03
N GLY A 199 -22.53 -7.22 13.26
CA GLY A 199 -21.71 -8.41 13.38
C GLY A 199 -20.64 -8.33 14.47
N THR A 200 -19.85 -9.38 14.60
CA THR A 200 -18.72 -9.47 15.54
C THR A 200 -17.55 -8.59 15.10
N TRP A 201 -16.67 -8.26 16.05
CA TRP A 201 -15.42 -7.57 15.77
C TRP A 201 -14.53 -8.38 14.80
N PRO A 202 -13.88 -7.74 13.81
CA PRO A 202 -13.09 -8.40 12.78
C PRO A 202 -11.69 -8.79 13.29
N LEU A 203 -11.62 -9.53 14.41
CA LEU A 203 -10.35 -9.86 15.05
C LEU A 203 -9.48 -10.74 14.13
N GLN A 204 -10.09 -11.67 13.40
CA GLN A 204 -9.38 -12.52 12.45
C GLN A 204 -8.75 -11.69 11.32
N ASP A 205 -9.49 -10.75 10.75
CA ASP A 205 -8.98 -9.87 9.70
C ASP A 205 -7.87 -8.96 10.23
N ALA A 206 -7.99 -8.47 11.47
CA ALA A 206 -6.96 -7.68 12.13
C ALA A 206 -5.67 -8.49 12.33
N VAL A 207 -5.78 -9.73 12.79
CA VAL A 207 -4.62 -10.64 12.97
C VAL A 207 -3.99 -10.97 11.63
N ALA A 208 -4.78 -11.26 10.60
CA ALA A 208 -4.30 -11.54 9.26
C ALA A 208 -3.56 -10.32 8.67
N TRP A 209 -4.15 -9.13 8.79
CA TRP A 209 -3.55 -7.88 8.34
C TRP A 209 -2.22 -7.59 9.06
N CYS A 210 -2.20 -7.66 10.39
CA CYS A 210 -1.00 -7.48 11.19
C CYS A 210 0.10 -8.49 10.83
N SER A 211 -0.29 -9.75 10.62
CA SER A 211 0.65 -10.81 10.24
C SER A 211 1.28 -10.54 8.87
N THR A 212 0.47 -10.17 7.86
CA THR A 212 0.97 -9.81 6.53
C THR A 212 1.94 -8.64 6.59
N VAL A 213 1.57 -7.56 7.29
CA VAL A 213 2.45 -6.39 7.46
C VAL A 213 3.76 -6.78 8.16
N ALA A 214 3.68 -7.53 9.26
CA ALA A 214 4.87 -7.96 10.01
C ALA A 214 5.79 -8.86 9.16
N ILE A 215 5.24 -9.81 8.41
CA ILE A 215 5.98 -10.69 7.52
C ILE A 215 6.66 -9.88 6.41
N CYS A 216 5.93 -9.00 5.71
CA CYS A 216 6.50 -8.19 4.64
C CYS A 216 7.65 -7.30 5.14
N LEU A 217 7.47 -6.63 6.29
CA LEU A 217 8.53 -5.79 6.87
C LEU A 217 9.73 -6.63 7.34
N THR A 218 9.49 -7.79 7.93
CA THR A 218 10.58 -8.71 8.35
C THR A 218 11.37 -9.19 7.15
N ILE A 219 10.71 -9.60 6.06
CA ILE A 219 11.36 -10.00 4.82
C ILE A 219 12.16 -8.82 4.24
N ALA A 220 11.58 -7.61 4.21
CA ALA A 220 12.28 -6.42 3.74
C ALA A 220 13.56 -6.15 4.55
N ILE A 221 13.52 -6.28 5.87
CA ILE A 221 14.69 -6.15 6.75
C ILE A 221 15.74 -7.20 6.41
N VAL A 222 15.37 -8.48 6.27
CA VAL A 222 16.29 -9.56 5.93
C VAL A 222 16.91 -9.35 4.54
N LEU A 223 16.15 -8.87 3.56
CA LEU A 223 16.65 -8.59 2.21
C LEU A 223 17.64 -7.42 2.22
N VAL A 224 17.32 -6.33 2.92
CA VAL A 224 18.26 -5.21 3.11
C VAL A 224 19.52 -5.69 3.83
N ASN A 225 19.39 -6.62 4.79
CA ASN A 225 20.55 -7.15 5.51
C ASN A 225 21.56 -7.89 4.63
N ARG A 226 21.09 -8.54 3.55
CA ARG A 226 21.95 -9.38 2.69
C ARG A 226 22.72 -8.60 1.63
N LYS A 227 22.29 -7.38 1.28
CA LYS A 227 22.83 -6.62 0.12
C LYS A 227 24.24 -6.05 0.32
N GLU A 228 24.82 -6.13 1.52
CA GLU A 228 26.12 -5.49 1.82
C GLU A 228 27.33 -6.44 1.82
N LEU A 229 27.15 -7.75 1.69
CA LEU A 229 28.25 -8.72 1.80
C LEU A 229 29.20 -8.76 0.59
N SER A 230 28.98 -7.93 -0.45
CA SER A 230 29.70 -8.06 -1.74
C SER A 230 30.91 -7.14 -1.93
N TYR A 231 31.34 -6.37 -0.92
CA TYR A 231 32.49 -5.44 -1.06
C TYR A 231 33.81 -5.99 -0.51
N GLY A 232 33.84 -7.23 -0.02
CA GLY A 232 35.05 -7.85 0.54
C GLY A 232 35.66 -8.98 -0.29
N SER A 233 35.16 -9.26 -1.49
CA SER A 233 35.67 -10.34 -2.35
C SER A 233 36.27 -9.80 -3.65
N THR A 234 37.38 -9.07 -3.53
CA THR A 234 38.32 -8.79 -4.63
C THR A 234 39.72 -8.84 -4.07
#